data_AF-A0A9E4F076-F1
#
_entry.id   AF-A0A9E4F076-F1
#
_cell.length_a   1.000
_cell.length_b   1.000
_cell.length_c   1.000
_cell.angle_alpha   90.00
_cell.angle_beta   90.00
_cell.angle_gamma   90.00
#
_symmetry.space_group_name_H-M   'P 1'
#
loop_
_entity.id
_entity.type
_entity.pdbx_description
1 polymer ?
#
loop_
_entity_poly.entity_id
_entity_poly.type
_entity_poly.pdbx_seq_one_letter_code
_entity_poly.pdbx_strand_id
1 'polypeptide(L)'
;MAFSLSGRREDRWRRAREDMVARQIVARGIADARVLDALREVPRHHFAPDIFRETAYADKALPIGHGQTISQPYMVAAMLEALELRGGEKVLEIGAGSGYLTALLGRLAGSVRAIERVPEL
;
A
#
# COMPACT_ATOMS: atom_id res chain seq x y z
N MET A 1 -4.03 34.77 6.48
CA MET A 1 -4.28 33.53 5.71
C MET A 1 -3.31 32.44 6.16
N ALA A 2 -3.71 31.62 7.13
CA ALA A 2 -2.89 30.50 7.62
C ALA A 2 -3.10 29.28 6.73
N PHE A 3 -2.27 29.10 5.71
CA PHE A 3 -2.22 27.85 4.97
C PHE A 3 -1.65 26.78 5.93
N SER A 4 -2.50 25.90 6.45
CA SER A 4 -2.12 24.94 7.50
C SER A 4 -0.96 24.05 7.05
N LEU A 5 0.02 23.84 7.92
CA LEU A 5 1.12 22.88 7.73
C LEU A 5 0.59 21.45 7.51
N SER A 6 -0.61 21.12 7.98
CA SER A 6 -1.26 19.82 7.74
C SER A 6 -1.67 19.65 6.27
N GLY A 7 -2.30 20.65 5.67
CA GLY A 7 -2.76 20.60 4.27
C GLY A 7 -1.60 20.44 3.29
N ARG A 8 -0.47 21.13 3.52
CA ARG A 8 0.73 20.99 2.68
C ARG A 8 1.33 19.59 2.72
N ARG A 9 1.27 18.90 3.86
CA ARG A 9 1.78 17.53 4.02
C ARG A 9 0.88 16.52 3.32
N GLU A 10 -0.43 16.67 3.49
CA GLU A 10 -1.41 15.81 2.82
C GLU A 10 -1.28 15.89 1.29
N ASP A 11 -1.13 17.10 0.74
CA ASP A 11 -0.93 17.28 -0.70
C ASP A 11 0.40 16.71 -1.20
N ARG A 12 1.45 16.72 -0.37
CA ARG A 12 2.73 16.07 -0.68
C ARG A 12 2.55 14.56 -0.78
N TRP A 13 1.84 13.93 0.17
CA TRP A 13 1.59 12.49 0.13
C TRP A 13 0.70 12.05 -1.01
N ARG A 14 -0.31 12.85 -1.33
CA ARG A 14 -1.12 12.65 -2.53
C ARG A 14 -0.25 12.62 -3.78
N ARG A 15 0.60 13.63 -3.98
CA ARG A 15 1.50 13.70 -5.14
C ARG A 15 2.51 12.54 -5.17
N ALA A 16 3.14 12.23 -4.05
CA ALA A 16 4.11 11.13 -3.98
C ALA A 16 3.48 9.76 -4.31
N ARG A 17 2.23 9.55 -3.89
CA ARG A 17 1.45 8.35 -4.21
C ARG A 17 1.08 8.28 -5.70
N GLU A 18 0.64 9.39 -6.28
CA GLU A 18 0.37 9.45 -7.73
C GLU A 18 1.64 9.21 -8.55
N ASP A 19 2.77 9.82 -8.15
CA ASP A 19 4.06 9.60 -8.80
C ASP A 19 4.52 8.13 -8.69
N MET A 20 4.32 7.49 -7.53
CA MET A 20 4.59 6.06 -7.36
C MET A 20 3.77 5.22 -8.35
N VAL A 21 2.45 5.45 -8.42
CA VAL A 21 1.58 4.70 -9.35
C VAL A 21 1.98 4.93 -10.80
N ALA A 22 2.16 6.18 -11.22
CA ALA A 22 2.45 6.52 -12.62
C ALA A 22 3.85 6.07 -13.06
N ARG A 23 4.88 6.31 -12.24
CA ARG A 23 6.29 6.16 -12.66
C ARG A 23 6.92 4.85 -12.26
N GLN A 24 6.45 4.22 -11.20
CA GLN A 24 7.04 2.99 -10.67
C GLN A 24 6.17 1.77 -11.01
N ILE A 25 4.85 1.91 -11.05
CA ILE A 25 3.93 0.77 -11.18
C ILE A 25 3.47 0.60 -12.63
N VAL A 26 2.80 1.62 -13.21
CA VAL A 26 2.32 1.59 -14.61
C VAL A 26 3.49 1.46 -15.60
N ALA A 27 4.59 2.18 -15.37
CA ALA A 27 5.78 2.10 -16.21
C ALA A 27 6.40 0.69 -16.29
N ARG A 28 6.04 -0.21 -15.36
CA ARG A 28 6.52 -1.59 -15.28
C ARG A 28 5.46 -2.62 -15.67
N GLY A 29 4.37 -2.19 -16.31
CA GLY A 29 3.40 -3.06 -16.99
C GLY A 29 2.14 -3.40 -16.22
N ILE A 30 1.97 -2.94 -14.97
CA ILE A 30 0.72 -3.12 -14.24
C ILE A 30 -0.36 -2.23 -14.88
N ALA A 31 -1.47 -2.85 -15.28
CA ALA A 31 -2.52 -2.22 -16.08
C ALA A 31 -3.93 -2.38 -15.48
N ASP A 32 -4.14 -3.25 -14.49
CA ASP A 32 -5.44 -3.40 -13.84
C ASP A 32 -5.87 -2.09 -13.15
N ALA A 33 -6.91 -1.46 -13.68
CA ALA A 33 -7.42 -0.18 -13.19
C ALA A 33 -7.87 -0.25 -11.72
N ARG A 34 -8.46 -1.35 -11.27
CA ARG A 34 -8.90 -1.51 -9.87
C ARG A 34 -7.69 -1.56 -8.94
N VAL A 35 -6.63 -2.26 -9.34
CA VAL A 35 -5.37 -2.32 -8.58
C VAL A 35 -4.73 -0.92 -8.50
N LEU A 36 -4.63 -0.23 -9.64
CA LEU A 36 -4.06 1.12 -9.69
C LEU A 36 -4.85 2.11 -8.82
N ASP A 37 -6.18 2.05 -8.85
CA ASP A 37 -7.03 2.92 -8.03
C ASP A 37 -6.90 2.60 -6.54
N ALA A 38 -6.87 1.33 -6.15
CA ALA A 38 -6.62 0.93 -4.76
C ALA A 38 -5.28 1.49 -4.25
N LEU A 39 -4.23 1.47 -5.07
CA LEU A 39 -2.92 2.03 -4.74
C LEU A 39 -2.93 3.56 -4.63
N ARG A 40 -3.77 4.26 -5.41
CA ARG A 40 -3.99 5.71 -5.31
C ARG A 40 -4.83 6.10 -4.11
N GLU A 41 -5.66 5.21 -3.60
CA GLU A 41 -6.57 5.54 -2.50
C GLU A 41 -5.98 5.19 -1.14
N VAL A 42 -5.28 4.05 -1.02
CA VAL A 42 -4.73 3.58 0.26
C VAL A 42 -3.43 4.35 0.59
N PRO A 43 -3.40 5.14 1.68
CA PRO A 43 -2.25 5.97 2.05
C PRO A 43 -1.14 5.12 2.70
N ARG A 44 -0.22 4.60 1.88
CA ARG A 44 0.90 3.73 2.33
C ARG A 44 1.69 4.29 3.51
N HIS A 45 1.84 5.62 3.61
CA HIS A 45 2.54 6.28 4.70
C HIS A 45 1.89 6.13 6.09
N HIS A 46 0.61 5.74 6.19
CA HIS A 46 0.00 5.36 7.47
C HIS A 46 0.43 3.97 7.97
N PHE A 47 0.96 3.14 7.08
CA PHE A 47 1.42 1.78 7.36
C PHE A 47 2.95 1.71 7.51
N ALA A 48 3.64 2.85 7.38
CA ALA A 48 5.07 2.97 7.56
C ALA A 48 5.40 3.60 8.93
N PRO A 49 6.44 3.13 9.63
CA PRO A 49 6.94 3.81 10.83
C PRO A 49 7.30 5.27 10.55
N ASP A 50 7.19 6.13 11.55
CA ASP A 50 7.35 7.58 11.45
C ASP A 50 8.64 7.99 10.73
N ILE A 51 9.75 7.31 11.05
CA ILE A 51 11.07 7.55 10.45
C ILE A 51 11.13 7.28 8.93
N PHE A 52 10.21 6.47 8.41
CA PHE A 52 10.16 6.09 7.00
C PHE A 52 9.02 6.74 6.22
N ARG A 53 8.11 7.49 6.86
CA ARG A 53 6.95 8.11 6.21
C ARG A 53 7.32 8.97 5.00
N GLU A 54 8.42 9.73 5.11
CA GLU A 54 8.91 10.58 4.01
C GLU A 54 9.36 9.78 2.78
N THR A 55 9.71 8.51 2.96
CA THR A 55 10.12 7.60 1.90
C THR A 55 9.12 6.47 1.64
N ALA A 56 7.90 6.58 2.18
CA ALA A 56 6.88 5.52 2.13
C ALA A 56 6.54 5.06 0.70
N TYR A 57 6.66 5.97 -0.27
CA TYR A 57 6.33 5.77 -1.68
C TYR A 57 7.55 5.52 -2.58
N ALA A 58 8.73 5.33 -2.00
CA ALA A 58 9.89 4.83 -2.74
C ALA A 58 9.69 3.35 -3.07
N ASP A 59 10.17 2.91 -4.24
CA ASP A 59 10.03 1.53 -4.68
C ASP A 59 11.00 0.57 -3.95
N LYS A 60 10.85 0.45 -2.63
CA LYS A 60 11.67 -0.39 -1.76
C LYS A 60 10.86 -0.92 -0.58
N ALA A 61 11.31 -2.04 -0.01
CA ALA A 61 10.80 -2.50 1.28
C ALA A 61 11.26 -1.56 2.40
N LEU A 62 10.43 -1.39 3.43
CA LEU A 62 10.76 -0.56 4.60
C LEU A 62 10.64 -1.41 5.87
N PRO A 63 11.60 -1.33 6.81
CA PRO A 63 11.47 -2.01 8.11
C PRO A 63 10.23 -1.52 8.87
N ILE A 64 9.50 -2.45 9.49
CA ILE A 64 8.31 -2.15 10.33
C ILE A 64 8.48 -2.60 11.79
N GLY A 65 9.69 -3.01 12.17
CA GLY A 65 9.98 -3.63 13.48
C GLY A 65 9.93 -5.15 13.42
N HIS A 66 10.35 -5.81 14.51
CA HIS A 66 10.28 -7.27 14.69
C HIS A 66 10.92 -8.10 13.55
N GLY A 67 11.93 -7.54 12.87
CA GLY A 67 12.57 -8.18 11.71
C GLY A 67 11.69 -8.25 10.45
N GLN A 68 10.56 -7.57 10.42
CA GLN A 68 9.62 -7.55 9.30
C GLN A 68 9.79 -6.30 8.44
N THR A 69 9.24 -6.36 7.23
CA THR A 69 9.18 -5.22 6.32
C THR A 69 7.80 -5.04 5.70
N ILE A 70 7.43 -3.81 5.36
CA ILE A 70 6.35 -3.53 4.41
C ILE A 70 6.92 -3.69 3.00
N SER A 71 6.32 -4.59 2.21
CA SER A 71 6.77 -4.98 0.88
C SER A 71 6.88 -3.80 -0.09
N GLN A 72 7.85 -3.84 -1.00
CA GLN A 72 8.03 -2.88 -2.09
C GLN A 72 6.71 -2.61 -2.85
N PRO A 73 6.35 -1.35 -3.16
CA PRO A 73 5.13 -0.99 -3.89
C PRO A 73 4.89 -1.79 -5.17
N TYR A 74 5.90 -1.94 -6.04
CA TYR A 74 5.74 -2.73 -7.26
C TYR A 74 5.39 -4.20 -6.97
N MET A 75 6.05 -4.82 -5.99
CA MET A 75 5.77 -6.22 -5.64
C MET A 75 4.33 -6.39 -5.17
N VAL A 76 3.83 -5.45 -4.36
CA VAL A 76 2.43 -5.42 -3.93
C VAL A 76 1.49 -5.31 -5.13
N ALA A 77 1.77 -4.40 -6.07
CA ALA A 77 0.95 -4.23 -7.27
C ALA A 77 0.91 -5.49 -8.15
N ALA A 78 2.07 -6.10 -8.38
CA ALA A 78 2.18 -7.34 -9.16
C ALA A 78 1.44 -8.52 -8.51
N MET A 79 1.51 -8.65 -7.18
CA MET A 79 0.75 -9.66 -6.44
C MET A 79 -0.76 -9.43 -6.59
N LEU A 80 -1.23 -8.18 -6.47
CA LEU A 80 -2.64 -7.85 -6.56
C LEU A 80 -3.20 -8.08 -7.96
N GLU A 81 -2.45 -7.71 -9.01
CA GLU A 81 -2.85 -7.96 -10.40
C GLU A 81 -2.93 -9.46 -10.70
N ALA A 82 -1.96 -10.24 -10.22
CA ALA A 82 -1.94 -11.69 -10.41
C ALA A 82 -3.09 -12.44 -9.70
N LEU A 83 -3.74 -11.83 -8.70
CA LEU A 83 -4.89 -12.43 -8.03
C LEU A 83 -6.20 -12.31 -8.83
N GLU A 84 -6.24 -11.44 -9.85
CA GLU A 84 -7.40 -11.23 -10.74
C GLU A 84 -8.74 -11.02 -9.99
N LEU A 85 -8.70 -10.32 -8.86
CA LEU A 85 -9.85 -10.13 -7.96
C LEU A 85 -10.97 -9.31 -8.60
N ARG A 86 -12.21 -9.80 -8.48
CA ARG A 86 -13.41 -9.19 -9.07
C ARG A 86 -14.33 -8.53 -8.03
N GLY A 87 -14.06 -8.71 -6.73
CA GLY A 87 -14.79 -8.06 -5.63
C GLY A 87 -15.74 -8.97 -4.86
N GLY A 88 -15.85 -10.24 -5.23
CA GLY A 88 -16.69 -11.22 -4.54
C GLY A 88 -15.90 -12.24 -3.72
N GLU A 89 -14.58 -12.26 -3.88
CA GLU A 89 -13.70 -13.28 -3.34
C GLU A 89 -13.56 -13.17 -1.82
N LYS A 90 -13.31 -14.32 -1.18
CA LYS A 90 -12.87 -14.41 0.21
C LYS A 90 -11.38 -14.70 0.21
N VAL A 91 -10.58 -13.70 0.59
CA VAL A 91 -9.12 -13.78 0.56
C VAL A 91 -8.56 -14.14 1.93
N LEU A 92 -7.61 -15.07 1.97
CA LEU A 92 -6.75 -15.31 3.12
C LEU A 92 -5.38 -14.70 2.85
N GLU A 93 -4.95 -13.79 3.71
CA GLU A 93 -3.60 -13.23 3.71
C GLU A 93 -2.80 -13.84 4.85
N ILE A 94 -1.59 -14.31 4.56
CA ILE A 94 -0.67 -14.88 5.54
C ILE A 94 0.53 -13.96 5.66
N GLY A 95 0.73 -13.38 6.85
CA GLY A 95 1.73 -12.35 7.12
C GLY A 95 1.15 -10.95 6.91
N ALA A 96 0.23 -10.53 7.79
CA ALA A 96 -0.40 -9.21 7.71
C ALA A 96 0.64 -8.08 7.86
N GLY A 97 1.66 -8.27 8.70
CA GLY A 97 2.73 -7.31 8.94
C GLY A 97 2.17 -5.91 9.23
N SER A 98 2.48 -4.94 8.36
CA SER A 98 1.97 -3.57 8.52
C SER A 98 0.47 -3.40 8.32
N GLY A 99 -0.21 -4.37 7.68
CA GLY A 99 -1.60 -4.27 7.25
C GLY A 99 -1.83 -3.54 5.91
N TYR A 100 -0.77 -3.07 5.23
CA TYR A 100 -0.91 -2.34 3.96
C TYR A 100 -1.51 -3.19 2.84
N LEU A 101 -1.04 -4.44 2.68
CA LEU A 101 -1.59 -5.36 1.69
C LEU A 101 -3.02 -5.74 2.06
N THR A 102 -3.31 -5.99 3.34
CA THR A 102 -4.67 -6.21 3.86
C THR A 102 -5.63 -5.09 3.47
N ALA A 103 -5.22 -3.82 3.64
CA ALA A 103 -6.03 -2.66 3.30
C ALA A 103 -6.31 -2.58 1.79
N LEU A 104 -5.33 -2.91 0.96
CA LEU A 104 -5.52 -2.96 -0.50
C LEU A 104 -6.44 -4.12 -0.90
N LEU A 105 -6.26 -5.31 -0.32
CA LEU A 105 -7.13 -6.46 -0.56
C LEU A 105 -8.58 -6.16 -0.13
N GLY A 106 -8.79 -5.43 0.96
CA GLY A 106 -10.10 -5.01 1.43
C GLY A 106 -10.84 -4.06 0.48
N ARG A 107 -10.10 -3.42 -0.45
CA ARG A 107 -10.68 -2.62 -1.53
C ARG A 107 -11.03 -3.43 -2.77
N LEU A 108 -10.43 -4.60 -2.93
CA LEU A 108 -10.45 -5.37 -4.18
C LEU A 108 -11.30 -6.64 -4.10
N ALA A 109 -11.42 -7.24 -2.91
CA ALA A 109 -12.15 -8.47 -2.62
C ALA A 109 -13.45 -8.21 -1.83
N GLY A 110 -14.30 -9.24 -1.71
CA GLY A 110 -15.53 -9.16 -0.91
C GLY A 110 -15.27 -9.27 0.59
N SER A 111 -14.25 -10.04 0.99
CA SER A 111 -13.77 -10.08 2.39
C SER A 111 -12.33 -10.56 2.46
N VAL A 112 -11.61 -10.11 3.48
CA VAL A 112 -10.22 -10.49 3.74
C VAL A 112 -10.10 -11.00 5.17
N ARG A 113 -9.42 -12.13 5.34
CA ARG A 113 -8.94 -12.59 6.64
C ARG A 113 -7.43 -12.60 6.59
N ALA A 114 -6.79 -11.78 7.42
CA ALA A 114 -5.34 -11.76 7.55
C ALA A 114 -4.91 -12.51 8.82
N ILE A 115 -3.76 -13.17 8.76
CA ILE A 115 -3.11 -13.80 9.92
C ILE A 115 -1.70 -13.25 10.08
N GLU A 116 -1.30 -13.01 11.33
CA GLU A 116 0.03 -12.56 11.71
C GLU A 116 0.49 -13.37 12.93
N ARG A 117 1.77 -13.72 12.97
CA ARG A 117 2.36 -14.50 14.07
C ARG A 117 2.95 -13.60 15.15
N VAL A 118 3.36 -12.38 14.81
CA VAL A 118 3.97 -11.39 15.71
C VAL A 118 2.85 -10.58 16.35
N PRO A 119 2.56 -10.71 17.66
CA PRO A 119 1.39 -10.06 18.28
C PRO A 119 1.37 -8.53 18.21
N GLU A 120 2.54 -7.90 18.08
CA GLU A 120 2.69 -6.45 17.95
C GLU A 120 2.35 -5.90 16.55
N LEU A 121 2.16 -6.79 15.57
CA LEU A 121 1.86 -6.47 14.16
C LEU A 121 0.45 -6.91 13.77
#